data_AF-A0A915M921-F1
#
_entry.id   AF-A0A915M921-F1
#
_cell.length_a   1.000
_cell.length_b   1.000
_cell.length_c   1.000
_cell.angle_alpha   90.00
_cell.angle_beta   90.00
_cell.angle_gamma   90.00
#
_symmetry.space_group_name_H-M   'P 1'
#
loop_
_entity.id
_entity.type
_entity.pdbx_description
1 polymer ?
#
loop_
_entity_poly.entity_id
_entity_poly.type
_entity_poly.pdbx_seq_one_letter_code
_entity_poly.pdbx_strand_id
1 'polypeptide(L)'
;MSNTPLKFALITGANSGIGLHLAKSLFASGNFSSIVLACRDEKKANLAIEEIKKSVKDVKEMTTNLNYLQLDLSSKTSVEQFVKNFCQVCPRNCLNLLVNNAGIMGHPYQLSPDGVEIHYATNHLGHFLLTNLLLKNCIPGFVRGTQLGRHTNYFLRTLATPLIWFFSKNLDQGISTLLYCINSPYSELESGKLYKNCMVKELPGLEVIMHELVSNELFDMAEKLTDYRPISIETGILAGANGSARIQIGSTDVLLSVKAELNTTTDPILSNRLKFFVDLSANASPKFAGRGGQEQAEEWAKTLYAAYDNDYIMVESMKRLLLAPPLHYWTLYVDAIVLQHDGNIMDALSLGVKAALFDTQICNVIVRPADEGKFLIDLPDEISTWKLDVTSAPLIVAVTRIGNQSVFDLDLSEELCSNNTLYVGIKQGENEEDNSESLITCIKKVGGGAVEIDSMIEMLEKATHIARNLNFGLMNKLKNDEGLKEKRTNFPSIF
;
A
#
# COMPACT_ATOMS: atom_id res chain seq x y z
N MET A 1 -51.35 -4.53 26.14
CA MET A 1 -50.54 -3.80 25.16
C MET A 1 -49.42 -4.74 24.72
N SER A 2 -49.44 -5.18 23.46
CA SER A 2 -48.43 -6.10 22.92
C SER A 2 -47.06 -5.42 22.91
N ASN A 3 -46.09 -6.02 23.60
CA ASN A 3 -44.72 -5.51 23.73
C ASN A 3 -43.93 -5.79 22.42
N THR A 4 -44.33 -5.15 21.32
CA THR A 4 -43.62 -5.27 20.04
C THR A 4 -42.24 -4.61 20.16
N PRO A 5 -41.16 -5.29 19.73
CA PRO A 5 -39.81 -4.74 19.81
C PRO A 5 -39.71 -3.43 19.01
N LEU A 6 -39.03 -2.43 19.58
CA LEU A 6 -38.81 -1.14 18.94
C LEU A 6 -38.01 -1.33 17.64
N LYS A 7 -38.55 -0.83 16.52
CA LYS A 7 -37.91 -0.92 15.21
C LYS A 7 -37.50 0.43 14.66
N PHE A 8 -36.22 0.60 14.32
CA PHE A 8 -35.68 1.83 13.74
C PHE A 8 -35.24 1.64 12.29
N ALA A 9 -35.56 2.61 11.45
CA ALA A 9 -35.00 2.76 10.11
C ALA A 9 -34.14 4.02 10.04
N LEU A 10 -32.96 3.92 9.46
CA LEU A 10 -32.04 5.03 9.20
C LEU A 10 -31.85 5.15 7.68
N ILE A 11 -32.18 6.32 7.13
CA ILE A 11 -32.10 6.58 5.69
C ILE A 11 -31.22 7.81 5.45
N THR A 12 -30.12 7.64 4.71
CA THR A 12 -29.27 8.77 4.31
C THR A 12 -29.87 9.49 3.10
N GLY A 13 -29.84 10.83 3.09
CA GLY A 13 -30.35 11.63 1.98
C GLY A 13 -31.86 11.51 1.80
N ALA A 14 -32.61 11.32 2.88
CA ALA A 14 -34.06 11.11 2.87
C ALA A 14 -34.90 12.37 2.63
N ASN A 15 -34.25 13.52 2.42
CA ASN A 15 -34.92 14.80 2.15
C ASN A 15 -35.37 14.95 0.68
N SER A 16 -34.98 14.06 -0.23
CA SER A 16 -35.37 14.11 -1.64
C SER A 16 -35.24 12.75 -2.33
N GLY A 17 -35.74 12.66 -3.57
CA GLY A 17 -35.54 11.48 -4.44
C GLY A 17 -36.02 10.17 -3.81
N ILE A 18 -35.25 9.09 -4.01
CA ILE A 18 -35.61 7.74 -3.53
C ILE A 18 -35.74 7.70 -2.01
N GLY A 19 -34.81 8.33 -1.28
CA GLY A 19 -34.83 8.34 0.18
C GLY A 19 -36.12 8.91 0.76
N LEU A 20 -36.65 10.00 0.16
CA LEU A 20 -37.92 10.60 0.56
C LEU A 20 -39.11 9.65 0.31
N HIS A 21 -39.19 9.06 -0.88
CA HIS A 21 -40.26 8.13 -1.22
C HIS A 21 -40.23 6.87 -0.34
N LEU A 22 -39.03 6.34 -0.06
CA LEU A 22 -38.86 5.23 0.86
C LEU A 22 -39.32 5.61 2.28
N ALA A 23 -38.90 6.76 2.79
CA ALA A 23 -39.34 7.25 4.10
C ALA A 23 -40.87 7.38 4.19
N LYS A 24 -41.53 7.85 3.12
CA LYS A 24 -43.01 7.89 3.01
C LYS A 24 -43.62 6.50 3.09
N SER A 25 -43.12 5.54 2.31
CA SER A 25 -43.65 4.16 2.30
C SER A 25 -43.45 3.46 3.65
N LEU A 26 -42.28 3.63 4.28
CA LEU A 26 -42.03 3.07 5.61
C LEU A 26 -42.94 3.71 6.66
N PHE A 27 -43.14 5.03 6.60
CA PHE A 27 -44.04 5.74 7.50
C PHE A 27 -45.48 5.25 7.33
N ALA A 28 -45.98 5.12 6.10
CA ALA A 28 -47.32 4.63 5.80
C ALA A 28 -47.54 3.17 6.25
N SER A 29 -46.49 2.34 6.28
CA SER A 29 -46.60 0.94 6.70
C SER A 29 -46.87 0.75 8.20
N GLY A 30 -46.52 1.73 9.04
CA GLY A 30 -46.64 1.62 10.50
C GLY A 30 -45.72 0.59 11.17
N ASN A 31 -44.84 -0.09 10.41
CA ASN A 31 -44.03 -1.21 10.91
C ASN A 31 -42.78 -0.80 11.70
N PHE A 32 -42.44 0.49 11.73
CA PHE A 32 -41.27 1.03 12.42
C PHE A 32 -41.73 1.93 13.57
N SER A 33 -41.05 1.84 14.72
CA SER A 33 -41.27 2.77 15.83
C SER A 33 -40.64 4.13 15.56
N SER A 34 -39.53 4.17 14.83
CA SER A 34 -38.92 5.42 14.39
C SER A 34 -38.22 5.31 13.04
N ILE A 35 -38.28 6.38 12.27
CA ILE A 35 -37.57 6.57 11.01
C ILE A 35 -36.71 7.82 11.14
N VAL A 36 -35.40 7.65 11.03
CA VAL A 36 -34.39 8.71 11.12
C VAL A 36 -33.96 9.12 9.72
N LEU A 37 -34.23 10.38 9.38
CA LEU A 37 -33.80 11.02 8.15
C LEU A 37 -32.44 11.66 8.39
N ALA A 38 -31.38 11.00 7.94
CA ALA A 38 -30.01 11.51 8.05
C ALA A 38 -29.67 12.39 6.84
N CYS A 39 -29.62 13.70 7.06
CA CYS A 39 -29.48 14.69 5.98
C CYS A 39 -28.46 15.78 6.35
N ARG A 40 -27.86 16.40 5.33
CA ARG A 40 -26.91 17.51 5.54
C ARG A 40 -27.58 18.82 5.95
N ASP A 41 -28.78 19.07 5.43
CA ASP A 41 -29.52 20.33 5.57
C ASP A 41 -30.79 20.12 6.39
N GLU A 42 -30.80 20.67 7.61
CA GLU A 42 -31.91 20.57 8.56
C GLU A 42 -33.23 21.12 8.00
N LYS A 43 -33.20 22.28 7.34
CA LYS A 43 -34.41 22.92 6.81
C LYS A 43 -35.08 22.03 5.78
N LYS A 44 -34.29 21.46 4.87
CA LYS A 44 -34.80 20.52 3.85
C LYS A 44 -35.30 19.22 4.45
N ALA A 45 -34.64 18.70 5.48
CA ALA A 45 -35.09 17.50 6.18
C ALA A 45 -36.44 17.72 6.89
N ASN A 46 -36.59 18.85 7.57
CA ASN A 46 -37.84 19.18 8.27
C ASN A 46 -39.02 19.39 7.30
N LEU A 47 -38.79 20.03 6.15
CA LEU A 47 -39.79 20.13 5.09
C LEU A 47 -40.21 18.74 4.56
N ALA A 48 -39.25 17.83 4.36
CA ALA A 48 -39.52 16.45 3.96
C ALA A 48 -40.35 15.69 5.03
N ILE A 49 -40.05 15.88 6.32
CA ILE A 49 -40.82 15.29 7.42
C ILE A 49 -42.27 15.78 7.40
N GLU A 50 -42.51 17.08 7.21
CA GLU A 50 -43.87 17.62 7.08
C GLU A 50 -44.61 17.05 5.87
N GLU A 51 -43.92 16.94 4.73
CA GLU A 51 -44.49 16.39 3.51
C GLU A 51 -44.91 14.92 3.68
N ILE A 52 -44.06 14.11 4.33
CA ILE A 52 -44.37 12.72 4.67
C ILE A 52 -45.64 12.66 5.53
N LYS A 53 -45.69 13.45 6.62
CA LYS A 53 -46.83 13.50 7.54
C LYS A 53 -48.13 13.92 6.85
N LYS A 54 -48.09 14.91 5.94
CA LYS A 54 -49.28 15.39 5.18
C LYS A 54 -49.77 14.37 4.15
N SER A 55 -48.88 13.55 3.60
CA SER A 55 -49.19 12.60 2.52
C SER A 55 -49.90 11.32 2.97
N VAL A 56 -49.89 11.02 4.26
CA VAL A 56 -50.50 9.81 4.84
C VAL A 56 -51.69 10.21 5.70
N LYS A 57 -52.91 10.19 5.12
CA LYS A 57 -54.13 10.70 5.76
C LYS A 57 -54.97 9.67 6.54
N ASP A 58 -54.72 8.36 6.37
CA ASP A 58 -55.66 7.30 6.81
C ASP A 58 -55.07 6.21 7.73
N VAL A 59 -53.98 6.46 8.45
CA VAL A 59 -53.42 5.45 9.35
C VAL A 59 -53.88 5.72 10.78
N LYS A 60 -54.93 5.01 11.18
CA LYS A 60 -55.41 4.89 12.56
C LYS A 60 -54.22 4.56 13.49
N GLU A 61 -53.96 5.44 14.44
CA GLU A 61 -52.96 5.29 15.52
C GLU A 61 -51.51 5.05 15.04
N MET A 62 -50.94 6.02 14.32
CA MET A 62 -49.53 5.96 13.94
C MET A 62 -48.60 6.20 15.15
N THR A 63 -47.97 5.15 15.67
CA THR A 63 -46.93 5.22 16.71
C THR A 63 -45.51 5.51 16.15
N THR A 64 -45.38 5.67 14.84
CA THR A 64 -44.11 5.86 14.13
C THR A 64 -43.59 7.30 14.26
N ASN A 65 -42.41 7.49 14.86
CA ASN A 65 -41.77 8.80 14.97
C ASN A 65 -40.83 9.11 13.79
N LEU A 66 -40.97 10.28 13.17
CA LEU A 66 -40.02 10.79 12.16
C LEU A 66 -39.05 11.76 12.82
N ASN A 67 -37.75 11.44 12.76
CA ASN A 67 -36.69 12.22 13.37
C ASN A 67 -35.67 12.67 12.32
N TYR A 68 -35.11 13.86 12.50
CA TYR A 68 -33.97 14.34 11.74
C TYR A 68 -32.69 14.18 12.56
N LEU A 69 -31.59 13.79 11.90
CA LEU A 69 -30.25 13.91 12.44
C LEU A 69 -29.30 14.43 11.35
N GLN A 70 -28.42 15.35 11.72
CA GLN A 70 -27.48 15.98 10.79
C GLN A 70 -26.38 14.99 10.38
N LEU A 71 -26.20 14.79 9.08
CA LEU A 71 -25.17 13.93 8.51
C LEU A 71 -24.62 14.52 7.21
N ASP A 72 -23.32 14.85 7.22
CA ASP A 72 -22.54 15.12 6.01
C ASP A 72 -21.59 13.95 5.74
N LEU A 73 -21.93 13.15 4.73
CA LEU A 73 -21.12 12.00 4.33
C LEU A 73 -19.78 12.37 3.69
N SER A 74 -19.57 13.64 3.33
CA SER A 74 -18.27 14.10 2.84
C SER A 74 -17.25 14.34 3.95
N SER A 75 -17.64 14.27 5.23
CA SER A 75 -16.76 14.54 6.37
C SER A 75 -16.76 13.38 7.38
N LYS A 76 -15.59 12.81 7.64
CA LYS A 76 -15.36 11.77 8.66
C LYS A 76 -15.86 12.22 10.04
N THR A 77 -15.48 13.43 10.46
CA THR A 77 -15.92 14.01 11.75
C THR A 77 -17.44 14.09 11.83
N SER A 78 -18.12 14.46 10.75
CA SER A 78 -19.58 14.50 10.73
C SER A 78 -20.19 13.11 10.86
N VAL A 79 -19.62 12.09 10.21
CA VAL A 79 -20.09 10.70 10.31
C VAL A 79 -19.91 10.16 11.73
N GLU A 80 -18.75 10.39 12.36
CA GLU A 80 -18.49 9.97 13.74
C GLU A 80 -19.42 10.67 14.74
N GLN A 81 -19.62 11.98 14.59
CA GLN A 81 -20.54 12.74 15.44
C GLN A 81 -21.99 12.30 15.23
N PHE A 82 -22.39 12.01 13.99
CA PHE A 82 -23.70 11.46 13.69
C PHE A 82 -23.92 10.14 14.42
N VAL A 83 -22.96 9.21 14.38
CA VAL A 83 -23.09 7.91 15.05
C VAL A 83 -23.25 8.09 16.56
N LYS A 84 -22.45 8.97 17.18
CA LYS A 84 -22.59 9.31 18.61
C LYS A 84 -23.99 9.82 18.94
N ASN A 85 -24.54 10.73 18.13
CA ASN A 85 -25.88 11.27 18.32
C ASN A 85 -26.97 10.21 18.06
N PHE A 86 -26.78 9.37 17.05
CA PHE A 86 -27.70 8.30 16.70
C PHE A 86 -27.81 7.26 17.82
N CYS A 87 -26.69 6.88 18.44
CA CYS A 87 -26.67 5.96 19.58
C CYS A 87 -27.36 6.51 20.84
N GLN A 88 -27.54 7.83 20.96
CA GLN A 88 -28.31 8.43 22.05
C GLN A 88 -29.83 8.30 21.84
N VAL A 89 -30.28 8.24 20.59
CA VAL A 89 -31.72 8.19 20.25
C VAL A 89 -32.20 6.80 19.86
N CYS A 90 -31.32 5.93 19.39
CA CYS A 90 -31.63 4.55 19.01
C CYS A 90 -31.14 3.58 20.10
N PRO A 91 -32.05 2.85 20.77
CA PRO A 91 -31.65 1.82 21.72
C PRO A 91 -30.78 0.75 21.04
N ARG A 92 -29.90 0.11 21.83
CA ARG A 92 -29.04 -0.97 21.33
C ARG A 92 -29.89 -2.06 20.65
N ASN A 93 -29.43 -2.54 19.50
CA ASN A 93 -30.06 -3.59 18.69
C ASN A 93 -31.46 -3.24 18.13
N CYS A 94 -31.85 -1.96 18.10
CA CYS A 94 -33.11 -1.51 17.51
C CYS A 94 -32.97 -0.94 16.09
N LEU A 95 -31.76 -0.79 15.55
CA LEU A 95 -31.56 -0.45 14.13
C LEU A 95 -31.87 -1.67 13.28
N ASN A 96 -33.03 -1.67 12.62
CA ASN A 96 -33.47 -2.78 11.78
C ASN A 96 -33.22 -2.53 10.30
N LEU A 97 -33.01 -1.28 9.89
CA LEU A 97 -32.83 -0.92 8.49
C LEU A 97 -31.87 0.26 8.36
N LEU A 98 -30.76 0.07 7.64
CA LEU A 98 -29.86 1.13 7.20
C LEU A 98 -29.92 1.25 5.68
N VAL A 99 -30.20 2.45 5.18
CA VAL A 99 -30.32 2.73 3.74
C VAL A 99 -29.29 3.77 3.33
N ASN A 100 -28.24 3.30 2.66
CA ASN A 100 -27.18 4.11 2.05
C ASN A 100 -27.64 4.73 0.72
N ASN A 101 -28.56 5.69 0.80
CA ASN A 101 -29.21 6.27 -0.37
C ASN A 101 -28.59 7.60 -0.82
N ALA A 102 -27.98 8.38 0.07
CA ALA A 102 -27.41 9.67 -0.31
C ALA A 102 -26.36 9.52 -1.42
N GLY A 103 -26.24 10.51 -2.30
CA GLY A 103 -25.23 10.53 -3.35
C GLY A 103 -25.22 11.82 -4.15
N ILE A 104 -24.09 12.09 -4.79
CA ILE A 104 -23.87 13.24 -5.68
C ILE A 104 -23.34 12.77 -7.05
N MET A 105 -23.66 13.52 -8.10
CA MET A 105 -23.15 13.27 -9.45
C MET A 105 -23.05 14.59 -10.22
N GLY A 106 -21.99 14.73 -11.02
CA GLY A 106 -21.77 15.90 -11.87
C GLY A 106 -21.35 17.16 -11.10
N HIS A 107 -20.86 17.00 -9.87
CA HIS A 107 -20.29 18.10 -9.11
C HIS A 107 -18.95 18.52 -9.76
N PRO A 108 -18.58 19.81 -9.79
CA PRO A 108 -17.21 20.20 -10.14
C PRO A 108 -16.20 19.50 -9.22
N TYR A 109 -15.00 19.25 -9.74
CA TYR A 109 -13.91 18.72 -8.94
C TYR A 109 -13.70 19.59 -7.70
N GLN A 110 -13.73 18.96 -6.54
CA GLN A 110 -13.56 19.61 -5.25
C GLN A 110 -13.07 18.56 -4.26
N LEU A 111 -12.25 18.99 -3.29
CA LEU A 111 -11.87 18.16 -2.15
C LEU A 111 -12.86 18.33 -1.01
N SER A 112 -13.15 17.23 -0.31
CA SER A 112 -13.88 17.23 0.94
C SER A 112 -13.05 17.87 2.06
N PRO A 113 -13.65 18.15 3.24
CA PRO A 113 -12.90 18.63 4.40
C PRO A 113 -11.73 17.71 4.82
N ASP A 114 -11.79 16.43 4.46
CA ASP A 114 -10.77 15.42 4.77
C ASP A 114 -9.75 15.24 3.63
N GLY A 115 -9.75 16.12 2.62
CA GLY A 115 -8.79 16.08 1.51
C GLY A 115 -9.05 15.02 0.45
N VAL A 116 -10.26 14.45 0.38
CA VAL A 116 -10.63 13.41 -0.60
C VAL A 116 -11.54 13.99 -1.69
N GLU A 117 -11.41 13.55 -2.93
CA GLU A 117 -12.33 13.94 -4.02
C GLU A 117 -13.80 13.75 -3.61
N ILE A 118 -14.62 14.78 -3.84
CA ILE A 118 -15.94 14.91 -3.21
C ILE A 118 -16.94 13.79 -3.56
N HIS A 119 -16.88 13.22 -4.77
CA HIS A 119 -17.72 12.08 -5.15
C HIS A 119 -17.26 10.82 -4.45
N TYR A 120 -15.95 10.56 -4.39
CA TYR A 120 -15.42 9.41 -3.68
C TYR A 120 -15.70 9.50 -2.17
N ALA A 121 -15.51 10.68 -1.57
CA ALA A 121 -15.86 10.95 -0.18
C ALA A 121 -17.34 10.70 0.09
N THR A 122 -18.23 11.30 -0.70
CA THR A 122 -19.68 11.29 -0.42
C THR A 122 -20.38 9.99 -0.81
N ASN A 123 -20.03 9.40 -1.95
CA ASN A 123 -20.75 8.25 -2.50
C ASN A 123 -20.19 6.90 -2.04
N HIS A 124 -18.97 6.89 -1.48
CA HIS A 124 -18.30 5.67 -1.08
C HIS A 124 -17.78 5.74 0.36
N LEU A 125 -16.76 6.57 0.64
CA LEU A 125 -16.09 6.56 1.96
C LEU A 125 -17.04 6.90 3.11
N GLY A 126 -17.90 7.90 2.95
CA GLY A 126 -18.86 8.30 3.97
C GLY A 126 -19.87 7.21 4.30
N HIS A 127 -20.46 6.58 3.28
CA HIS A 127 -21.40 5.46 3.50
C HIS A 127 -20.70 4.23 4.05
N PHE A 128 -19.49 3.94 3.57
CA PHE A 128 -18.67 2.86 4.07
C PHE A 128 -18.37 3.05 5.55
N LEU A 129 -17.85 4.21 5.94
CA LEU A 129 -17.59 4.56 7.34
C LEU A 129 -18.88 4.50 8.18
N LEU A 130 -19.96 5.14 7.72
CA LEU A 130 -21.24 5.13 8.43
C LEU A 130 -21.75 3.70 8.66
N THR A 131 -21.62 2.84 7.65
CA THR A 131 -22.09 1.47 7.76
C THR A 131 -21.16 0.61 8.60
N ASN A 132 -19.85 0.81 8.56
CA ASN A 132 -18.95 0.07 9.43
C ASN A 132 -19.17 0.44 10.89
N LEU A 133 -19.51 1.70 11.16
CA LEU A 133 -19.87 2.17 12.50
C LEU A 133 -21.26 1.70 12.97
N LEU A 134 -22.13 1.18 12.08
CA LEU A 134 -23.54 0.85 12.40
C LEU A 134 -24.00 -0.60 12.04
N LEU A 135 -23.43 -1.23 11.01
CA LEU A 135 -23.65 -2.57 10.37
C LEU A 135 -25.12 -2.87 9.90
N LYS A 136 -25.52 -3.59 8.83
CA LYS A 136 -24.98 -4.27 7.60
C LYS A 136 -25.69 -3.70 6.33
N ASN A 137 -25.18 -3.94 5.10
CA ASN A 137 -25.40 -3.16 3.85
C ASN A 137 -26.48 -3.63 2.82
N CYS A 138 -27.06 -2.68 2.04
CA CYS A 138 -27.89 -2.91 0.82
C CYS A 138 -27.71 -1.76 -0.23
N ILE A 139 -27.77 -2.05 -1.54
CA ILE A 139 -27.56 -1.05 -2.63
C ILE A 139 -28.73 -1.07 -3.65
N PRO A 140 -29.40 0.07 -3.93
CA PRO A 140 -30.52 0.14 -4.89
C PRO A 140 -30.13 0.18 -6.38
N GLY A 141 -28.89 0.61 -6.69
CA GLY A 141 -28.37 0.75 -8.06
C GLY A 141 -28.73 2.09 -8.74
N PHE A 142 -28.51 2.19 -10.05
CA PHE A 142 -28.75 3.42 -10.83
C PHE A 142 -30.23 3.55 -11.27
N VAL A 143 -30.92 4.58 -10.77
CA VAL A 143 -32.38 4.76 -10.89
C VAL A 143 -32.69 6.14 -11.50
N ARG A 144 -33.55 6.15 -12.52
CA ARG A 144 -34.01 7.38 -13.20
C ARG A 144 -35.13 8.08 -12.43
N GLY A 145 -35.28 9.38 -12.68
CA GLY A 145 -36.29 10.21 -11.99
C GLY A 145 -35.86 10.68 -10.60
N THR A 146 -34.59 10.49 -10.23
CA THR A 146 -33.99 11.01 -9.00
C THR A 146 -33.32 12.36 -9.25
N GLN A 147 -32.99 13.09 -8.18
CA GLN A 147 -32.20 14.32 -8.27
C GLN A 147 -30.68 14.09 -8.37
N LEU A 148 -30.23 12.88 -8.76
CA LEU A 148 -28.81 12.54 -8.79
C LEU A 148 -28.05 13.38 -9.85
N GLY A 149 -28.61 13.57 -11.05
CA GLY A 149 -28.02 14.37 -12.14
C GLY A 149 -28.32 15.87 -12.10
N ARG A 150 -28.56 16.45 -10.93
CA ARG A 150 -28.91 17.88 -10.80
C ARG A 150 -27.75 18.84 -11.10
N HIS A 151 -26.51 18.38 -10.97
CA HIS A 151 -25.31 19.19 -11.26
C HIS A 151 -24.71 18.91 -12.65
N THR A 152 -25.21 17.91 -13.38
CA THR A 152 -24.80 17.65 -14.77
C THR A 152 -25.31 18.75 -15.70
N ASN A 153 -24.48 19.16 -16.66
CA ASN A 153 -24.85 20.17 -17.67
C ASN A 153 -26.20 19.82 -18.33
N TYR A 154 -27.11 20.79 -18.35
CA TYR A 154 -28.47 20.62 -18.88
C TYR A 154 -28.50 20.04 -20.29
N PHE A 155 -27.59 20.48 -21.17
CA PHE A 155 -27.51 20.01 -22.54
C PHE A 155 -27.09 18.53 -22.61
N LEU A 156 -26.01 18.15 -21.91
CA LEU A 156 -25.56 16.76 -21.81
C LEU A 156 -26.63 15.85 -21.18
N ARG A 157 -27.31 16.33 -20.13
CA ARG A 157 -28.36 15.57 -19.45
C ARG A 157 -29.52 15.27 -20.41
N THR A 158 -29.94 16.25 -21.20
CA THR A 158 -31.04 16.10 -22.17
C THR A 158 -30.66 15.12 -23.28
N LEU A 159 -29.43 15.22 -23.78
CA LEU A 159 -28.90 14.38 -24.86
C LEU A 159 -28.67 12.92 -24.41
N ALA A 160 -28.25 12.72 -23.16
CA ALA A 160 -28.06 11.40 -22.56
C ALA A 160 -29.35 10.75 -22.03
N THR A 161 -30.46 11.50 -21.93
CA THR A 161 -31.73 10.99 -21.36
C THR A 161 -32.27 9.74 -22.08
N PRO A 162 -32.28 9.66 -23.42
CA PRO A 162 -32.74 8.47 -24.13
C PRO A 162 -31.86 7.24 -23.85
N LEU A 163 -30.53 7.43 -23.80
CA LEU A 163 -29.57 6.37 -23.46
C LEU A 163 -29.74 5.89 -22.01
N ILE A 164 -29.83 6.83 -21.07
CA ILE A 164 -30.07 6.53 -19.65
C ILE A 164 -31.35 5.71 -19.49
N TRP A 165 -32.42 6.04 -20.23
CA TRP A 165 -33.70 5.34 -20.15
C TRP A 165 -33.57 3.83 -20.44
N PHE A 166 -32.69 3.40 -21.34
CA PHE A 166 -32.45 1.98 -21.65
C PHE A 166 -31.68 1.22 -20.55
N PHE A 167 -30.80 1.90 -19.81
CA PHE A 167 -29.89 1.26 -18.83
C PHE A 167 -30.24 1.55 -17.36
N SER A 168 -31.27 2.36 -17.09
CA SER A 168 -31.67 2.78 -15.74
C SER A 168 -33.02 2.19 -15.32
N LYS A 169 -33.13 1.92 -14.02
CA LYS A 169 -34.37 1.45 -13.39
C LYS A 169 -35.35 2.59 -13.17
N ASN A 170 -36.66 2.30 -13.15
CA ASN A 170 -37.66 3.24 -12.62
C ASN A 170 -37.64 3.25 -11.08
N LEU A 171 -38.34 4.21 -10.45
CA LEU A 171 -38.31 4.40 -9.00
C LEU A 171 -38.80 3.15 -8.24
N ASP A 172 -39.87 2.52 -8.73
CA ASP A 172 -40.46 1.32 -8.11
C ASP A 172 -39.51 0.12 -8.18
N GLN A 173 -38.83 -0.08 -9.32
CA GLN A 173 -37.79 -1.10 -9.49
C GLN A 173 -36.52 -0.83 -8.67
N GLY A 174 -36.24 0.44 -8.35
CA GLY A 174 -35.16 0.83 -7.46
C GLY A 174 -35.46 0.45 -6.00
N ILE A 175 -36.71 0.63 -5.57
CA ILE A 175 -37.15 0.39 -4.19
C ILE A 175 -37.48 -1.09 -3.93
N SER A 176 -37.83 -1.87 -4.97
CA SER A 176 -38.26 -3.27 -4.81
C SER A 176 -37.25 -4.16 -4.08
N THR A 177 -35.95 -4.02 -4.36
CA THR A 177 -34.90 -4.82 -3.68
C THR A 177 -34.78 -4.44 -2.21
N LEU A 178 -34.97 -3.16 -1.88
CA LEU A 178 -34.98 -2.69 -0.49
C LEU A 178 -36.21 -3.24 0.26
N LEU A 179 -37.40 -3.18 -0.34
CA LEU A 179 -38.62 -3.73 0.24
C LEU A 179 -38.55 -5.25 0.43
N TYR A 180 -37.91 -5.97 -0.50
CA TYR A 180 -37.66 -7.39 -0.38
C TYR A 180 -36.81 -7.72 0.85
N CYS A 181 -35.67 -7.04 1.03
CA CYS A 181 -34.82 -7.25 2.20
C CYS A 181 -35.51 -6.86 3.53
N ILE A 182 -36.47 -5.93 3.50
CA ILE A 182 -37.23 -5.49 4.70
C ILE A 182 -38.33 -6.47 5.08
N ASN A 183 -39.04 -7.03 4.10
CA ASN A 183 -40.22 -7.86 4.32
C ASN A 183 -39.90 -9.36 4.40
N SER A 184 -38.74 -9.81 3.92
CA SER A 184 -38.37 -11.22 3.96
C SER A 184 -37.96 -11.66 5.38
N PRO A 185 -38.33 -12.88 5.83
CA PRO A 185 -37.86 -13.43 7.10
C PRO A 185 -36.33 -13.47 7.17
N TYR A 186 -35.76 -13.20 8.35
CA TYR A 186 -34.29 -13.19 8.54
C TYR A 186 -33.62 -14.53 8.20
N SER A 187 -34.34 -15.65 8.33
CA SER A 187 -33.88 -16.99 7.95
C SER A 187 -33.68 -17.17 6.44
N GLU A 188 -34.29 -16.33 5.61
CA GLU A 188 -34.20 -16.36 4.15
C GLU A 188 -33.14 -15.38 3.61
N LEU A 189 -32.51 -14.60 4.48
CA LEU A 189 -31.50 -13.61 4.14
C LEU A 189 -30.11 -14.09 4.59
N GLU A 190 -29.19 -14.18 3.64
CA GLU A 190 -27.78 -14.48 3.87
C GLU A 190 -27.03 -13.21 4.26
N SER A 191 -26.58 -13.18 5.51
CA SER A 191 -25.74 -12.12 6.03
C SER A 191 -24.42 -12.01 5.24
N GLY A 192 -24.04 -10.80 4.86
CA GLY A 192 -22.77 -10.52 4.16
C GLY A 192 -22.85 -10.66 2.64
N LYS A 193 -24.02 -11.02 2.07
CA LYS A 193 -24.23 -11.09 0.63
C LYS A 193 -24.80 -9.78 0.06
N LEU A 194 -24.44 -9.48 -1.19
CA LEU A 194 -24.99 -8.34 -1.92
C LEU A 194 -26.32 -8.71 -2.59
N TYR A 195 -27.38 -7.98 -2.28
CA TYR A 195 -28.69 -8.14 -2.91
C TYR A 195 -28.89 -7.14 -4.05
N LYS A 196 -29.24 -7.64 -5.25
CA LYS A 196 -29.60 -6.83 -6.42
C LYS A 196 -30.77 -7.48 -7.14
N ASN A 197 -31.82 -6.70 -7.42
CA ASN A 197 -33.06 -7.19 -8.06
C ASN A 197 -33.73 -8.33 -7.25
N CYS A 198 -33.80 -8.18 -5.94
CA CYS A 198 -34.37 -9.17 -5.01
C CYS A 198 -33.66 -10.55 -5.02
N MET A 199 -32.44 -10.64 -5.56
CA MET A 199 -31.65 -11.87 -5.55
C MET A 199 -30.25 -11.60 -5.01
N VAL A 200 -29.63 -12.63 -4.41
CA VAL A 200 -28.21 -12.63 -4.07
C VAL A 200 -27.41 -12.58 -5.36
N LYS A 201 -26.51 -11.61 -5.47
CA LYS A 201 -25.61 -11.49 -6.61
C LYS A 201 -24.20 -11.88 -6.18
N GLU A 202 -23.70 -12.97 -6.73
CA GLU A 202 -22.27 -13.25 -6.74
C GLU A 202 -21.57 -12.24 -7.65
N LEU A 203 -20.50 -11.65 -7.14
CA LEU A 203 -19.74 -10.67 -7.89
C LEU A 203 -18.64 -11.43 -8.66
N PRO A 204 -18.73 -11.55 -9.99
CA PRO A 204 -17.64 -12.13 -10.76
C PRO A 204 -16.42 -11.21 -10.63
N GLY A 205 -15.32 -11.73 -10.08
CA GLY A 205 -14.07 -10.99 -9.88
C GLY A 205 -13.91 -10.31 -8.52
N LEU A 206 -14.71 -10.68 -7.51
CA LEU A 206 -14.67 -10.07 -6.17
C LEU A 206 -14.29 -11.04 -5.05
N GLU A 207 -13.69 -12.18 -5.39
CA GLU A 207 -12.97 -13.03 -4.42
C GLU A 207 -11.68 -12.37 -3.91
N VAL A 208 -11.27 -11.22 -4.48
CA VAL A 208 -10.00 -10.54 -4.16
C VAL A 208 -10.18 -9.26 -3.32
N ILE A 209 -11.39 -8.70 -3.17
CA ILE A 209 -11.55 -7.32 -2.65
C ILE A 209 -12.30 -7.24 -1.30
N MET A 210 -12.82 -8.34 -0.76
CA MET A 210 -13.63 -8.30 0.47
C MET A 210 -13.23 -9.32 1.53
N HIS A 211 -11.97 -9.30 1.94
CA HIS A 211 -11.68 -9.63 3.33
C HIS A 211 -11.73 -8.33 4.17
N GLU A 212 -12.89 -8.12 4.79
CA GLU A 212 -13.19 -7.08 5.80
C GLU A 212 -12.32 -7.20 7.06
N LEU A 213 -11.56 -8.30 7.20
CA LEU A 213 -10.49 -8.48 8.18
C LEU A 213 -9.22 -7.70 7.81
N VAL A 214 -8.84 -7.68 6.53
CA VAL A 214 -7.54 -7.12 6.09
C VAL A 214 -7.54 -5.60 6.11
N SER A 215 -8.64 -4.92 5.78
CA SER A 215 -8.66 -3.44 5.77
C SER A 215 -8.70 -2.80 7.17
N ASN A 216 -9.33 -3.45 8.17
CA ASN A 216 -9.38 -2.92 9.53
C ASN A 216 -8.12 -3.33 10.33
N GLU A 217 -7.58 -4.53 10.09
CA GLU A 217 -6.24 -4.88 10.58
C GLU A 217 -5.18 -4.01 9.92
N LEU A 218 -5.28 -3.65 8.64
CA LEU A 218 -4.35 -2.69 7.99
C LEU A 218 -4.42 -1.28 8.55
N PHE A 219 -5.57 -0.84 9.10
CA PHE A 219 -5.71 0.50 9.67
C PHE A 219 -5.24 0.56 11.12
N ASP A 220 -5.47 -0.49 11.91
CA ASP A 220 -4.91 -0.64 13.27
C ASP A 220 -3.43 -1.07 13.24
N MET A 221 -2.98 -1.77 12.20
CA MET A 221 -1.56 -1.98 11.87
C MET A 221 -0.95 -0.72 11.25
N ALA A 222 -1.71 0.31 10.85
CA ALA A 222 -1.14 1.55 10.32
C ALA A 222 -0.41 2.38 11.37
N GLU A 223 -0.72 2.21 12.65
CA GLU A 223 0.13 2.68 13.75
C GLU A 223 1.37 1.79 13.99
N LYS A 224 1.46 0.62 13.34
CA LYS A 224 2.64 -0.27 13.26
C LYS A 224 3.35 -0.23 11.88
N LEU A 225 2.81 0.42 10.85
CA LEU A 225 3.25 0.37 9.43
C LEU A 225 4.53 1.18 9.12
N THR A 226 5.26 1.60 10.15
CA THR A 226 6.63 2.12 10.03
C THR A 226 7.70 1.10 10.42
N ASP A 227 7.31 -0.04 10.99
CA ASP A 227 8.24 -1.05 11.49
C ASP A 227 8.45 -2.16 10.46
N TYR A 228 9.72 -2.40 10.14
CA TYR A 228 10.12 -3.57 9.37
C TYR A 228 9.80 -4.85 10.15
N ARG A 229 9.44 -5.91 9.42
CA ARG A 229 9.46 -7.27 9.95
C ARG A 229 10.85 -7.62 10.47
N PRO A 230 10.98 -8.60 11.38
CA PRO A 230 12.27 -8.98 11.94
C PRO A 230 13.30 -9.27 10.86
N ILE A 231 14.45 -8.58 10.94
CA ILE A 231 15.55 -8.71 9.98
C ILE A 231 16.66 -9.54 10.62
N SER A 232 16.99 -10.67 9.99
CA SER A 232 18.17 -11.48 10.30
C SER A 232 19.23 -11.30 9.22
N ILE A 233 20.48 -11.13 9.62
CA ILE A 233 21.61 -10.87 8.74
C ILE A 233 22.76 -11.78 9.17
N GLU A 234 23.26 -12.56 8.23
CA GLU A 234 24.39 -13.44 8.41
C GLU A 234 25.41 -13.19 7.28
N THR A 235 26.69 -13.04 7.62
CA THR A 235 27.78 -12.81 6.65
C THR A 235 28.80 -13.93 6.66
N GLY A 236 29.42 -14.22 5.51
CA GLY A 236 30.47 -15.24 5.38
C GLY A 236 29.93 -16.67 5.39
N ILE A 237 28.78 -16.90 4.76
CA ILE A 237 28.09 -18.20 4.71
C ILE A 237 28.66 -19.09 3.61
N LEU A 238 29.02 -18.50 2.47
CA LEU A 238 29.54 -19.21 1.30
C LEU A 238 31.06 -19.15 1.32
N ALA A 239 31.70 -20.25 1.72
CA ALA A 239 33.16 -20.35 1.79
C ALA A 239 33.87 -20.18 0.42
N GLY A 240 33.17 -20.44 -0.68
CA GLY A 240 33.72 -20.31 -2.04
C GLY A 240 33.60 -18.91 -2.65
N ALA A 241 32.93 -17.97 -1.99
CA ALA A 241 32.77 -16.59 -2.46
C ALA A 241 33.78 -15.66 -1.78
N ASN A 242 34.15 -14.56 -2.44
CA ASN A 242 35.00 -13.53 -1.82
C ASN A 242 34.28 -12.81 -0.67
N GLY A 243 32.97 -12.64 -0.80
CA GLY A 243 32.08 -12.16 0.26
C GLY A 243 30.71 -12.79 0.11
N SER A 244 30.00 -12.99 1.20
CA SER A 244 28.63 -13.50 1.13
C SER A 244 27.76 -12.98 2.26
N ALA A 245 26.47 -12.89 1.99
CA ALA A 245 25.48 -12.54 3.01
C ALA A 245 24.16 -13.26 2.74
N ARG A 246 23.45 -13.60 3.81
CA ARG A 246 22.04 -14.01 3.77
C ARG A 246 21.23 -13.03 4.58
N ILE A 247 20.16 -12.54 3.97
CA ILE A 247 19.23 -11.61 4.58
C ILE A 247 17.87 -12.27 4.63
N GLN A 248 17.28 -12.27 5.81
CA GLN A 248 15.92 -12.70 6.01
C GLN A 248 15.10 -11.54 6.60
N ILE A 249 14.09 -11.07 5.87
CA ILE A 249 13.11 -10.08 6.35
C ILE A 249 11.78 -10.81 6.49
N GLY A 250 11.36 -11.09 7.72
CA GLY A 250 10.20 -11.95 7.96
C GLY A 250 10.39 -13.34 7.30
N SER A 251 9.58 -13.64 6.29
CA SER A 251 9.70 -14.88 5.50
C SER A 251 10.41 -14.68 4.15
N THR A 252 10.77 -13.46 3.77
CA THR A 252 11.56 -13.20 2.56
C THR A 252 13.02 -13.53 2.84
N ASP A 253 13.61 -14.39 2.03
CA ASP A 253 14.97 -14.91 2.21
C ASP A 253 15.78 -14.74 0.91
N VAL A 254 16.92 -14.06 1.02
CA VAL A 254 17.80 -13.74 -0.09
C VAL A 254 19.24 -14.08 0.29
N LEU A 255 19.91 -14.80 -0.61
CA LEU A 255 21.31 -15.15 -0.49
C LEU A 255 22.12 -14.40 -1.53
N LEU A 256 23.21 -13.76 -1.12
CA LEU A 256 24.09 -13.00 -2.00
C LEU A 256 25.53 -13.52 -1.88
N SER A 257 26.20 -13.57 -3.03
CA SER A 257 27.63 -13.81 -3.14
C SER A 257 28.30 -12.72 -3.95
N VAL A 258 29.50 -12.34 -3.53
CA VAL A 258 30.39 -11.46 -4.27
C VAL A 258 31.56 -12.30 -4.76
N LYS A 259 31.81 -12.25 -6.06
CA LYS A 259 32.98 -12.85 -6.70
C LYS A 259 33.84 -11.76 -7.32
N ALA A 260 35.11 -11.74 -6.97
CA ALA A 260 36.08 -10.80 -7.52
C ALA A 260 36.81 -11.47 -8.70
N GLU A 261 36.70 -10.87 -9.89
CA GLU A 261 37.42 -11.33 -11.07
C GLU A 261 38.33 -10.22 -11.60
N LEU A 262 39.48 -10.62 -12.10
CA LEU A 262 40.48 -9.70 -12.64
C LEU A 262 40.28 -9.57 -14.15
N ASN A 263 39.99 -8.36 -14.60
CA ASN A 263 39.68 -8.05 -15.98
C ASN A 263 40.69 -7.07 -16.58
N THR A 264 40.75 -7.07 -17.92
CA THR A 264 41.57 -6.17 -18.72
C THR A 264 40.69 -5.32 -19.63
N THR A 265 41.01 -4.03 -19.78
CA THR A 265 40.34 -3.17 -20.76
C THR A 265 41.34 -2.38 -21.59
N THR A 266 40.88 -1.89 -22.72
CA THR A 266 41.54 -0.86 -23.52
C THR A 266 40.86 0.51 -23.39
N ASP A 267 39.69 0.58 -22.74
CA ASP A 267 38.91 1.80 -22.60
C ASP A 267 39.43 2.69 -21.46
N PRO A 268 39.70 3.98 -21.71
CA PRO A 268 40.24 4.90 -20.71
C PRO A 268 39.20 5.40 -19.70
N ILE A 269 37.90 5.24 -20.01
CA ILE A 269 36.78 5.67 -19.16
C ILE A 269 36.17 4.42 -18.53
N LEU A 270 36.63 4.08 -17.34
CA LEU A 270 36.09 2.95 -16.60
C LEU A 270 34.94 3.41 -15.70
N SER A 271 33.70 3.24 -16.15
CA SER A 271 32.53 3.37 -15.27
C SER A 271 32.34 2.12 -14.39
N ASN A 272 31.52 2.24 -13.35
CA ASN A 272 31.28 1.32 -12.24
C ASN A 272 31.73 -0.15 -12.43
N ARG A 273 32.62 -0.61 -11.54
CA ARG A 273 33.23 -1.96 -11.51
C ARG A 273 32.39 -3.02 -10.80
N LEU A 274 31.17 -2.65 -10.37
CA LEU A 274 30.19 -3.58 -9.82
C LEU A 274 29.25 -4.06 -10.92
N LYS A 275 29.03 -5.38 -10.97
CA LYS A 275 28.02 -6.01 -11.83
C LYS A 275 27.04 -6.75 -10.94
N PHE A 276 25.75 -6.51 -11.15
CA PHE A 276 24.68 -7.10 -10.36
C PHE A 276 23.92 -8.10 -11.20
N PHE A 277 23.74 -9.31 -10.66
CA PHE A 277 22.87 -10.33 -11.22
C PHE A 277 21.89 -10.75 -10.14
N VAL A 278 20.63 -10.85 -10.53
CA VAL A 278 19.56 -11.32 -9.65
C VAL A 278 18.97 -12.56 -10.29
N ASP A 279 18.86 -13.63 -9.52
CA ASP A 279 18.22 -14.86 -9.90
C ASP A 279 17.02 -15.12 -8.98
N LEU A 280 15.91 -15.51 -9.59
CA LEU A 280 14.65 -15.76 -8.90
C LEU A 280 14.40 -17.26 -8.91
N SER A 281 14.72 -17.91 -7.79
CA SER A 281 14.55 -19.36 -7.67
C SER A 281 13.09 -19.75 -7.86
N ALA A 282 12.84 -20.83 -8.59
CA ALA A 282 11.51 -21.43 -8.69
C ALA A 282 10.97 -21.90 -7.32
N ASN A 283 11.86 -22.12 -6.34
CA ASN A 283 11.48 -22.42 -4.96
C ASN A 283 10.93 -21.19 -4.22
N ALA A 284 11.31 -19.98 -4.62
CA ALA A 284 10.91 -18.76 -3.94
C ALA A 284 9.45 -18.40 -4.21
N SER A 285 8.99 -18.63 -5.44
CA SER A 285 7.58 -18.51 -5.81
C SER A 285 7.31 -19.35 -7.07
N PRO A 286 6.15 -20.02 -7.17
CA PRO A 286 5.73 -20.70 -8.39
C PRO A 286 5.70 -19.76 -9.62
N LYS A 287 5.55 -18.45 -9.40
CA LYS A 287 5.58 -17.42 -10.46
C LYS A 287 6.93 -17.32 -11.18
N PHE A 288 8.01 -17.71 -10.52
CA PHE A 288 9.38 -17.61 -11.06
C PHE A 288 9.80 -18.84 -11.86
N ALA A 289 8.94 -19.85 -12.00
CA ALA A 289 9.24 -21.03 -12.78
C ALA A 289 9.52 -20.70 -14.26
N GLY A 290 10.56 -21.34 -14.82
CA GLY A 290 10.94 -21.15 -16.22
C GLY A 290 11.49 -19.75 -16.51
N ARG A 291 10.75 -18.94 -17.27
CA ARG A 291 11.12 -17.55 -17.62
C ARG A 291 10.29 -16.50 -16.87
N GLY A 292 9.43 -16.91 -15.95
CA GLY A 292 8.42 -16.03 -15.34
C GLY A 292 8.97 -14.86 -14.53
N GLY A 293 10.20 -14.98 -14.00
CA GLY A 293 10.85 -13.93 -13.20
C GLY A 293 11.91 -13.09 -13.93
N GLN A 294 12.25 -13.40 -15.18
CA GLN A 294 13.46 -12.86 -15.82
C GLN A 294 13.40 -11.33 -15.97
N GLU A 295 12.26 -10.79 -16.39
CA GLU A 295 12.09 -9.34 -16.57
C GLU A 295 12.22 -8.58 -15.25
N GLN A 296 11.62 -9.10 -14.17
CA GLN A 296 11.72 -8.51 -12.83
C GLN A 296 13.15 -8.57 -12.29
N ALA A 297 13.83 -9.69 -12.48
CA ALA A 297 15.21 -9.87 -12.06
C ALA A 297 16.17 -8.89 -12.78
N GLU A 298 16.02 -8.75 -14.10
CA GLU A 298 16.77 -7.77 -14.89
C GLU A 298 16.44 -6.33 -14.46
N GLU A 299 15.18 -6.07 -14.11
CA GLU A 299 14.75 -4.77 -13.62
C GLU A 299 15.43 -4.40 -12.29
N TRP A 300 15.44 -5.32 -11.33
CA TRP A 300 16.06 -5.12 -10.01
C TRP A 300 17.58 -4.99 -10.11
N ALA A 301 18.23 -5.79 -10.96
CA ALA A 301 19.66 -5.66 -11.25
C ALA A 301 20.00 -4.28 -11.83
N LYS A 302 19.20 -3.76 -12.76
CA LYS A 302 19.37 -2.40 -13.31
C LYS A 302 19.18 -1.32 -12.26
N THR A 303 18.22 -1.50 -11.34
CA THR A 303 17.98 -0.56 -10.25
C THR A 303 19.15 -0.53 -9.25
N LEU A 304 19.69 -1.70 -8.88
CA LEU A 304 20.90 -1.80 -8.06
C LEU A 304 22.10 -1.15 -8.77
N TYR A 305 22.27 -1.43 -10.07
CA TYR A 305 23.32 -0.81 -10.86
C TYR A 305 23.21 0.73 -10.84
N ALA A 306 22.02 1.28 -11.09
CA ALA A 306 21.79 2.73 -11.09
C ALA A 306 22.00 3.38 -9.71
N ALA A 307 21.73 2.66 -8.62
CA ALA A 307 22.02 3.17 -7.27
C ALA A 307 23.53 3.32 -7.03
N TYR A 308 24.34 2.38 -7.53
CA TYR A 308 25.80 2.36 -7.31
C TYR A 308 26.61 3.09 -8.39
N ASP A 309 26.03 3.36 -9.57
CA ASP A 309 26.70 4.03 -10.70
C ASP A 309 26.71 5.56 -10.54
N ASN A 310 27.41 6.04 -9.50
CA ASN A 310 27.59 7.46 -9.23
C ASN A 310 29.01 7.75 -8.70
N ASP A 311 29.58 8.90 -9.07
CA ASP A 311 30.94 9.32 -8.67
C ASP A 311 31.09 9.61 -7.17
N TYR A 312 29.98 9.70 -6.44
CA TYR A 312 29.95 10.02 -5.01
C TYR A 312 29.97 8.77 -4.11
N ILE A 313 29.99 7.57 -4.70
CA ILE A 313 29.84 6.29 -3.97
C ILE A 313 31.16 5.53 -3.96
N MET A 314 31.59 5.10 -2.76
CA MET A 314 32.73 4.19 -2.56
C MET A 314 34.03 4.65 -3.26
N VAL A 315 34.26 5.96 -3.37
CA VAL A 315 35.31 6.56 -4.23
C VAL A 315 36.70 5.97 -3.99
N GLU A 316 37.08 5.77 -2.73
CA GLU A 316 38.40 5.24 -2.36
C GLU A 316 38.52 3.73 -2.61
N SER A 317 37.53 2.95 -2.18
CA SER A 317 37.40 1.51 -2.47
C SER A 317 37.42 1.24 -3.98
N MET A 318 36.73 2.08 -4.75
CA MET A 318 36.66 2.02 -6.20
C MET A 318 38.04 2.26 -6.83
N LYS A 319 38.81 3.25 -6.36
CA LYS A 319 40.19 3.47 -6.83
C LYS A 319 41.09 2.26 -6.56
N ARG A 320 40.93 1.59 -5.43
CA ARG A 320 41.74 0.41 -5.06
C ARG A 320 41.49 -0.82 -5.93
N LEU A 321 40.32 -0.90 -6.59
CA LEU A 321 40.04 -1.93 -7.59
C LEU A 321 40.85 -1.73 -8.89
N LEU A 322 41.44 -0.55 -9.11
CA LEU A 322 42.31 -0.28 -10.25
C LEU A 322 43.76 -0.64 -9.89
N LEU A 323 44.36 -1.55 -10.66
CA LEU A 323 45.73 -1.99 -10.41
C LEU A 323 46.75 -1.24 -11.27
N ALA A 324 46.54 -1.23 -12.59
CA ALA A 324 47.38 -0.56 -13.56
C ALA A 324 46.49 0.09 -14.63
N PRO A 325 46.36 1.42 -14.68
CA PRO A 325 45.61 2.08 -15.74
C PRO A 325 46.38 2.01 -17.07
N PRO A 326 45.71 1.76 -18.23
CA PRO A 326 44.31 1.34 -18.42
C PRO A 326 44.11 -0.19 -18.42
N LEU A 327 45.12 -0.97 -18.04
CA LEU A 327 45.23 -2.38 -18.44
C LEU A 327 44.60 -3.40 -17.50
N HIS A 328 44.63 -3.22 -16.17
CA HIS A 328 44.12 -4.24 -15.22
C HIS A 328 43.30 -3.66 -14.07
N TYR A 329 42.14 -4.27 -13.82
CA TYR A 329 41.24 -3.88 -12.73
C TYR A 329 40.39 -5.06 -12.24
N TRP A 330 39.99 -4.98 -10.97
CA TRP A 330 39.03 -5.89 -10.37
C TRP A 330 37.61 -5.52 -10.75
N THR A 331 36.83 -6.52 -11.16
CA THR A 331 35.38 -6.44 -11.31
C THR A 331 34.75 -7.29 -10.22
N LEU A 332 33.75 -6.74 -9.53
CA LEU A 332 33.01 -7.48 -8.52
C LEU A 332 31.64 -7.85 -9.09
N TYR A 333 31.41 -9.15 -9.16
CA TYR A 333 30.14 -9.74 -9.55
C TYR A 333 29.35 -10.03 -8.29
N VAL A 334 28.22 -9.36 -8.14
CA VAL A 334 27.28 -9.55 -7.04
C VAL A 334 26.12 -10.37 -7.57
N ASP A 335 26.12 -11.65 -7.23
CA ASP A 335 25.07 -12.60 -7.60
C ASP A 335 24.12 -12.74 -6.41
N ALA A 336 22.86 -12.37 -6.61
CA ALA A 336 21.80 -12.51 -5.63
C ALA A 336 20.83 -13.60 -6.07
N ILE A 337 20.47 -14.49 -5.16
CA ILE A 337 19.48 -15.55 -5.36
C ILE A 337 18.37 -15.35 -4.34
N VAL A 338 17.15 -15.14 -4.82
CA VAL A 338 15.96 -15.10 -3.96
C VAL A 338 15.51 -16.54 -3.69
N LEU A 339 15.49 -16.92 -2.42
CA LEU A 339 15.16 -18.27 -1.95
C LEU A 339 13.69 -18.39 -1.52
N GLN A 340 13.13 -17.32 -0.94
CA GLN A 340 11.73 -17.23 -0.54
C GLN A 340 11.20 -15.82 -0.78
N HIS A 341 10.00 -15.71 -1.37
CA HIS A 341 9.35 -14.43 -1.66
C HIS A 341 8.07 -14.24 -0.83
N ASP A 342 8.12 -13.30 0.11
CA ASP A 342 6.99 -12.91 0.96
C ASP A 342 6.86 -11.37 1.03
N GLY A 343 7.16 -10.69 -0.08
CA GLY A 343 7.14 -9.22 -0.17
C GLY A 343 8.47 -8.53 0.19
N ASN A 344 8.63 -7.29 -0.24
CA ASN A 344 9.79 -6.41 -0.01
C ASN A 344 11.18 -7.00 -0.37
N ILE A 345 11.30 -7.63 -1.54
CA ILE A 345 12.59 -8.21 -1.97
C ILE A 345 13.66 -7.12 -2.20
N MET A 346 13.28 -5.93 -2.67
CA MET A 346 14.25 -4.89 -3.03
C MET A 346 15.07 -4.38 -1.85
N ASP A 347 14.46 -4.22 -0.68
CA ASP A 347 15.17 -3.80 0.52
C ASP A 347 16.09 -4.93 1.02
N ALA A 348 15.61 -6.17 0.97
CA ALA A 348 16.42 -7.35 1.31
C ALA A 348 17.65 -7.48 0.40
N LEU A 349 17.47 -7.27 -0.91
CA LEU A 349 18.57 -7.22 -1.88
C LEU A 349 19.54 -6.09 -1.54
N SER A 350 19.04 -4.88 -1.26
CA SER A 350 19.92 -3.75 -0.98
C SER A 350 20.73 -3.91 0.31
N LEU A 351 20.09 -4.38 1.39
CA LEU A 351 20.78 -4.70 2.65
C LEU A 351 21.81 -5.80 2.43
N GLY A 352 21.45 -6.82 1.66
CA GLY A 352 22.28 -7.95 1.32
C GLY A 352 23.51 -7.58 0.51
N VAL A 353 23.34 -6.70 -0.49
CA VAL A 353 24.46 -6.20 -1.30
C VAL A 353 25.47 -5.49 -0.41
N LYS A 354 25.00 -4.59 0.47
CA LYS A 354 25.87 -3.85 1.39
C LYS A 354 26.58 -4.79 2.38
N ALA A 355 25.87 -5.76 2.94
CA ALA A 355 26.43 -6.76 3.85
C ALA A 355 27.45 -7.69 3.17
N ALA A 356 27.17 -8.14 1.95
CA ALA A 356 28.07 -9.02 1.20
C ALA A 356 29.34 -8.27 0.75
N LEU A 357 29.21 -6.99 0.34
CA LEU A 357 30.35 -6.13 0.04
C LEU A 357 31.21 -5.85 1.27
N PHE A 358 30.60 -5.69 2.47
CA PHE A 358 31.33 -5.53 3.73
C PHE A 358 32.20 -6.76 4.06
N ASP A 359 31.64 -7.95 3.85
CA ASP A 359 32.34 -9.23 4.09
C ASP A 359 33.38 -9.55 3.00
N THR A 360 33.35 -8.85 1.86
CA THR A 360 34.20 -9.16 0.71
C THR A 360 35.68 -8.99 1.01
N GLN A 361 36.42 -10.08 0.85
CA GLN A 361 37.88 -10.14 0.95
C GLN A 361 38.50 -10.31 -0.43
N ILE A 362 39.28 -9.32 -0.84
CA ILE A 362 39.98 -9.32 -2.12
C ILE A 362 41.47 -9.55 -1.84
N CYS A 363 42.09 -10.46 -2.58
CA CYS A 363 43.52 -10.70 -2.44
C CYS A 363 44.33 -9.49 -2.92
N ASN A 364 45.42 -9.20 -2.22
CA ASN A 364 46.44 -8.32 -2.74
C ASN A 364 47.15 -9.02 -3.90
N VAL A 365 47.39 -8.27 -4.97
CA VAL A 365 48.11 -8.75 -6.14
C VAL A 365 49.22 -7.77 -6.46
N ILE A 366 50.36 -8.31 -6.89
CA ILE A 366 51.53 -7.54 -7.29
C ILE A 366 51.51 -7.47 -8.82
N VAL A 367 51.38 -6.27 -9.35
CA VAL A 367 51.46 -6.04 -10.79
C VAL A 367 52.90 -5.68 -11.16
N ARG A 368 53.55 -6.53 -11.95
CA ARG A 368 54.92 -6.32 -12.45
C ARG A 368 54.89 -5.98 -13.95
N PRO A 369 55.68 -4.99 -14.41
CA PRO A 369 55.82 -4.77 -15.84
C PRO A 369 56.49 -5.98 -16.50
N ALA A 370 56.00 -6.37 -17.66
CA ALA A 370 56.56 -7.41 -18.52
C ALA A 370 56.93 -6.83 -19.89
N ASP A 371 57.49 -7.66 -20.77
CA ASP A 371 57.90 -7.25 -22.11
C ASP A 371 56.69 -6.80 -22.97
N GLU A 372 56.94 -5.91 -23.93
CA GLU A 372 55.94 -5.38 -24.87
C GLU A 372 54.77 -4.60 -24.23
N GLY A 373 54.95 -4.01 -23.05
CA GLY A 373 53.91 -3.21 -22.39
C GLY A 373 52.79 -4.04 -21.75
N LYS A 374 52.99 -5.35 -21.61
CA LYS A 374 52.13 -6.24 -20.84
C LYS A 374 52.49 -6.16 -19.36
N PHE A 375 51.57 -6.52 -18.48
CA PHE A 375 51.83 -6.64 -17.05
C PHE A 375 51.59 -8.08 -16.60
N LEU A 376 52.46 -8.57 -15.71
CA LEU A 376 52.31 -9.85 -15.02
C LEU A 376 51.64 -9.60 -13.66
N ILE A 377 50.70 -10.48 -13.31
CA ILE A 377 50.00 -10.44 -12.02
C ILE A 377 50.53 -11.61 -11.20
N ASP A 378 51.27 -11.29 -10.14
CA ASP A 378 51.81 -12.25 -9.18
C ASP A 378 51.03 -12.15 -7.87
N LEU A 379 50.86 -13.28 -7.18
CA LEU A 379 50.39 -13.30 -5.81
C LEU A 379 51.58 -13.08 -4.87
N PRO A 380 51.42 -12.30 -3.79
CA PRO A 380 52.44 -12.18 -2.75
C PRO A 380 52.69 -13.54 -2.07
N ASP A 381 53.92 -13.73 -1.57
CA ASP A 381 54.33 -14.98 -0.88
C ASP A 381 53.46 -15.26 0.36
N GLU A 382 53.00 -14.22 1.05
CA GLU A 382 51.95 -14.28 2.06
C GLU A 382 50.64 -13.74 1.48
N ILE A 383 49.63 -14.61 1.37
CA ILE A 383 48.30 -14.25 0.87
C ILE A 383 47.67 -13.29 1.89
N SER A 384 47.73 -12.01 1.57
CA SER A 384 47.07 -10.94 2.32
C SER A 384 45.83 -10.48 1.57
N THR A 385 44.76 -10.23 2.31
CA THR A 385 43.49 -9.76 1.77
C THR A 385 43.18 -8.35 2.29
N TRP A 386 42.35 -7.63 1.55
CA TRP A 386 41.81 -6.35 1.97
C TRP A 386 40.30 -6.31 1.78
N LYS A 387 39.64 -5.43 2.53
CA LYS A 387 38.19 -5.24 2.53
C LYS A 387 37.80 -3.90 1.92
N LEU A 388 36.60 -3.86 1.35
CA LEU A 388 36.00 -2.65 0.83
C LEU A 388 35.44 -1.80 1.98
N ASP A 389 35.67 -0.50 1.94
CA ASP A 389 34.88 0.43 2.74
C ASP A 389 33.53 0.64 2.07
N VAL A 390 32.46 0.26 2.78
CA VAL A 390 31.05 0.32 2.36
C VAL A 390 30.25 1.36 3.15
N THR A 391 30.88 2.19 3.98
CA THR A 391 30.19 3.25 4.75
C THR A 391 29.30 4.11 3.84
N SER A 392 29.88 4.56 2.73
CA SER A 392 29.24 5.37 1.68
C SER A 392 28.37 4.58 0.69
N ALA A 393 28.25 3.26 0.83
CA ALA A 393 27.40 2.45 -0.05
C ALA A 393 25.91 2.78 0.21
N PRO A 394 25.10 3.03 -0.84
CA PRO A 394 23.71 3.39 -0.68
C PRO A 394 22.85 2.21 -0.22
N LEU A 395 21.75 2.52 0.45
CA LEU A 395 20.65 1.59 0.67
C LEU A 395 19.42 2.04 -0.13
N ILE A 396 18.82 1.11 -0.85
CA ILE A 396 17.54 1.29 -1.52
C ILE A 396 16.44 0.93 -0.54
N VAL A 397 15.48 1.84 -0.41
CA VAL A 397 14.25 1.63 0.35
C VAL A 397 13.05 1.70 -0.62
N ALA A 398 12.20 0.69 -0.54
CA ALA A 398 10.91 0.65 -1.21
C ALA A 398 9.86 1.37 -0.37
N VAL A 399 9.27 2.42 -0.93
CA VAL A 399 8.17 3.17 -0.32
C VAL A 399 6.96 3.13 -1.24
N THR A 400 5.87 2.61 -0.72
CA THR A 400 4.60 2.48 -1.46
C THR A 400 3.57 3.37 -0.82
N ARG A 401 2.73 4.00 -1.65
CA ARG A 401 1.59 4.75 -1.13
C ARG A 401 0.33 3.90 -1.21
N ILE A 402 -0.29 3.66 -0.06
CA ILE A 402 -1.60 3.02 0.06
C ILE A 402 -2.57 4.05 0.65
N GLY A 403 -3.50 4.53 -0.18
CA GLY A 403 -4.38 5.65 0.18
C GLY A 403 -3.58 6.94 0.43
N ASN A 404 -3.66 7.48 1.65
CA ASN A 404 -2.94 8.69 2.06
C ASN A 404 -1.68 8.42 2.89
N GLN A 405 -1.31 7.16 3.11
CA GLN A 405 -0.18 6.77 3.95
C GLN A 405 0.97 6.22 3.10
N SER A 406 2.19 6.52 3.51
CA SER A 406 3.41 5.90 2.97
C SER A 406 3.72 4.67 3.80
N VAL A 407 3.80 3.52 3.16
CA VAL A 407 4.03 2.21 3.77
C VAL A 407 5.40 1.69 3.33
N PHE A 408 6.07 1.01 4.26
CA PHE A 408 7.37 0.37 4.11
C PHE A 408 7.25 -1.11 4.46
N ASP A 409 8.16 -1.94 3.96
CA ASP A 409 8.18 -3.39 4.17
C ASP A 409 6.85 -4.11 3.93
N LEU A 410 6.31 -3.92 2.71
CA LEU A 410 5.10 -4.61 2.30
C LEU A 410 5.26 -6.13 2.33
N ASP A 411 4.25 -6.81 2.88
CA ASP A 411 4.11 -8.25 2.69
C ASP A 411 3.64 -8.59 1.25
N LEU A 412 3.64 -9.87 0.90
CA LEU A 412 3.23 -10.30 -0.45
C LEU A 412 1.79 -9.92 -0.80
N SER A 413 0.89 -9.92 0.18
CA SER A 413 -0.53 -9.58 -0.04
C SER A 413 -0.69 -8.08 -0.28
N GLU A 414 0.02 -7.26 0.48
CA GLU A 414 0.04 -5.81 0.36
C GLU A 414 0.73 -5.35 -0.93
N GLU A 415 1.81 -6.01 -1.35
CA GLU A 415 2.50 -5.75 -2.62
C GLU A 415 1.57 -5.99 -3.82
N LEU A 416 0.73 -7.03 -3.77
CA LEU A 416 -0.28 -7.29 -4.81
C LEU A 416 -1.40 -6.24 -4.85
N CYS A 417 -1.65 -5.56 -3.73
CA CYS A 417 -2.59 -4.44 -3.66
C CYS A 417 -1.94 -3.09 -4.02
N SER A 418 -0.62 -3.05 -4.17
CA SER A 418 0.12 -1.84 -4.49
C SER A 418 0.03 -1.51 -5.98
N ASN A 419 -0.26 -0.24 -6.29
CA ASN A 419 -0.29 0.25 -7.67
C ASN A 419 0.95 1.09 -8.04
N ASN A 420 1.67 1.58 -7.03
CA ASN A 420 2.79 2.52 -7.15
C ASN A 420 3.79 2.33 -6.01
N THR A 421 5.02 2.00 -6.37
CA THR A 421 6.15 1.89 -5.44
C THR A 421 7.29 2.76 -5.94
N LEU A 422 7.91 3.52 -5.05
CA LEU A 422 9.15 4.25 -5.33
C LEU A 422 10.31 3.50 -4.70
N TYR A 423 11.33 3.21 -5.50
CA TYR A 423 12.63 2.77 -5.02
C TYR A 423 13.54 3.98 -4.89
N VAL A 424 14.01 4.22 -3.68
CA VAL A 424 14.81 5.40 -3.33
C VAL A 424 16.15 4.94 -2.78
N GLY A 425 17.22 5.13 -3.55
CA GLY A 425 18.59 4.81 -3.14
C GLY A 425 19.18 5.98 -2.36
N ILE A 426 19.58 5.75 -1.11
CA ILE A 426 20.04 6.78 -0.18
C ILE A 426 21.45 6.44 0.30
N LYS A 427 22.39 7.35 0.04
CA LYS A 427 23.72 7.36 0.68
C LYS A 427 23.61 8.18 1.97
N GLN A 428 24.07 7.60 3.08
CA GLN A 428 24.18 8.32 4.34
C GLN A 428 25.47 9.14 4.41
N GLY A 429 25.39 10.32 5.04
CA GLY A 429 26.56 11.15 5.35
C GLY A 429 27.45 10.52 6.40
N GLU A 430 28.69 11.02 6.52
CA GLU A 430 29.70 10.45 7.42
C GLU A 430 29.48 10.84 8.88
N ASN A 431 28.73 11.93 9.14
CA ASN A 431 28.42 12.44 10.47
C ASN A 431 26.99 12.11 10.92
N GLU A 432 26.85 11.56 12.14
CA GLU A 432 25.57 11.14 12.72
C GLU A 432 24.63 12.30 13.11
N GLU A 433 25.17 13.51 13.34
CA GLU A 433 24.42 14.65 13.89
C GLU A 433 23.94 15.67 12.85
N ASP A 434 24.45 15.64 11.61
CA ASP A 434 24.13 16.64 10.60
C ASP A 434 23.16 16.10 9.55
N ASN A 435 21.89 16.54 9.62
CA ASN A 435 20.80 16.15 8.71
C ASN A 435 21.08 16.48 7.22
N SER A 436 22.15 17.23 6.94
CA SER A 436 22.46 17.92 5.70
C SER A 436 23.21 17.09 4.63
N GLU A 437 23.71 15.88 4.95
CA GLU A 437 24.59 15.11 4.05
C GLU A 437 24.01 13.84 3.42
N SER A 438 22.75 13.47 3.67
CA SER A 438 22.17 12.30 3.01
C SER A 438 21.85 12.61 1.54
N LEU A 439 22.45 11.84 0.64
CA LEU A 439 22.32 12.04 -0.81
C LEU A 439 21.43 10.96 -1.40
N ILE A 440 20.43 11.37 -2.18
CA ILE A 440 19.63 10.45 -2.98
C ILE A 440 20.42 10.13 -4.25
N THR A 441 20.75 8.85 -4.42
CA THR A 441 21.57 8.31 -5.52
C THR A 441 20.72 7.86 -6.69
N CYS A 442 19.53 7.32 -6.43
CA CYS A 442 18.57 6.96 -7.46
C CYS A 442 17.13 7.10 -6.97
N ILE A 443 16.24 7.49 -7.86
CA ILE A 443 14.78 7.39 -7.65
C ILE A 443 14.21 6.65 -8.85
N LYS A 444 13.48 5.58 -8.61
CA LYS A 444 12.78 4.85 -9.65
C LYS A 444 11.36 4.57 -9.23
N LYS A 445 10.41 4.97 -10.08
CA LYS A 445 8.99 4.68 -9.89
C LYS A 445 8.63 3.41 -10.63
N VAL A 446 8.04 2.46 -9.91
CA VAL A 446 7.59 1.17 -10.41
C VAL A 446 6.09 1.06 -10.19
N GLY A 447 5.38 0.42 -11.13
CA GLY A 447 3.93 0.34 -11.14
C GLY A 447 3.25 1.36 -12.07
N GLY A 448 1.97 1.11 -12.35
CA GLY A 448 1.21 1.82 -13.40
C GLY A 448 0.47 3.07 -12.95
N GLY A 449 0.31 3.33 -11.65
CA GLY A 449 -0.46 4.48 -11.15
C GLY A 449 0.25 5.83 -11.26
N ALA A 450 -0.44 6.92 -10.94
CA ALA A 450 0.20 8.26 -10.86
C ALA A 450 0.59 8.58 -9.42
N VAL A 451 1.65 9.38 -9.22
CA VAL A 451 2.06 9.90 -7.91
C VAL A 451 2.11 11.42 -8.02
N GLU A 452 1.41 12.11 -7.12
CA GLU A 452 1.43 13.56 -7.04
C GLU A 452 2.79 14.04 -6.51
N ILE A 453 3.24 15.22 -6.96
CA ILE A 453 4.58 15.74 -6.62
C ILE A 453 4.73 15.96 -5.11
N ASP A 454 3.73 16.57 -4.46
CA ASP A 454 3.76 16.81 -3.01
C ASP A 454 3.83 15.50 -2.22
N SER A 455 3.06 14.50 -2.67
CA SER A 455 3.09 13.14 -2.09
C SER A 455 4.45 12.45 -2.32
N MET A 456 5.08 12.66 -3.47
CA MET A 456 6.40 12.12 -3.75
C MET A 456 7.46 12.71 -2.83
N ILE A 457 7.42 14.03 -2.57
CA ILE A 457 8.35 14.70 -1.65
C ILE A 457 8.19 14.12 -0.24
N GLU A 458 6.95 13.96 0.24
CA GLU A 458 6.67 13.32 1.53
C GLU A 458 7.22 11.89 1.61
N MET A 459 7.06 11.09 0.55
CA MET A 459 7.60 9.73 0.47
C MET A 459 9.14 9.72 0.53
N LEU A 460 9.80 10.68 -0.14
CA LEU A 460 11.27 10.79 -0.14
C LEU A 460 11.82 11.17 1.24
N GLU A 461 11.17 12.09 1.95
CA GLU A 461 11.56 12.48 3.30
C GLU A 461 11.47 11.29 4.27
N LYS A 462 10.36 10.55 4.23
CA LYS A 462 10.17 9.35 5.07
C LYS A 462 11.14 8.23 4.71
N ALA A 463 11.37 7.98 3.42
CA ALA A 463 12.34 6.99 2.96
C ALA A 463 13.76 7.33 3.43
N THR A 464 14.13 8.62 3.40
CA THR A 464 15.43 9.09 3.90
C THR A 464 15.58 8.81 5.40
N HIS A 465 14.54 9.06 6.20
CA HIS A 465 14.56 8.76 7.62
C HIS A 465 14.74 7.26 7.91
N ILE A 466 13.98 6.41 7.22
CA ILE A 466 14.02 4.96 7.42
C ILE A 466 15.35 4.36 6.94
N ALA A 467 15.86 4.79 5.78
CA ALA A 467 17.14 4.32 5.27
C ALA A 467 18.28 4.58 6.25
N ARG A 468 18.26 5.73 6.96
CA ARG A 468 19.25 6.04 8.01
C ARG A 468 19.17 5.07 9.17
N ASN A 469 17.96 4.78 9.65
CA ASN A 469 17.75 3.85 10.77
C ASN A 469 18.20 2.44 10.40
N LEU A 470 17.86 1.97 9.21
CA LEU A 470 18.29 0.65 8.69
C LEU A 470 19.81 0.58 8.50
N ASN A 471 20.41 1.62 7.91
CA ASN A 471 21.85 1.65 7.69
C ASN A 471 22.63 1.67 9.01
N PHE A 472 22.18 2.45 9.99
CA PHE A 472 22.77 2.49 11.33
C PHE A 472 22.68 1.11 12.01
N GLY A 473 21.51 0.49 11.99
CA GLY A 473 21.31 -0.86 12.52
C GLY A 473 22.20 -1.91 11.85
N LEU A 474 22.28 -1.87 10.51
CA LEU A 474 23.11 -2.76 9.70
C LEU A 474 24.60 -2.59 10.03
N MET A 475 25.12 -1.37 9.97
CA MET A 475 26.55 -1.11 10.21
C MET A 475 26.98 -1.49 11.63
N ASN A 476 26.13 -1.24 12.63
CA ASN A 476 26.39 -1.68 14.01
C ASN A 476 26.43 -3.20 14.12
N LYS A 477 25.49 -3.91 13.48
CA LYS A 477 25.48 -5.37 13.48
C LYS A 477 26.72 -5.96 12.80
N LEU A 478 27.09 -5.43 11.63
CA LEU A 478 28.27 -5.89 10.87
C LEU A 478 29.58 -5.69 11.65
N LYS A 479 29.78 -4.51 12.26
CA LYS A 479 30.96 -4.22 13.10
C LYS A 479 31.01 -5.13 14.33
N ASN A 480 29.86 -5.41 14.97
CA ASN A 480 29.79 -6.31 16.11
C ASN A 480 30.13 -7.76 15.74
N ASP A 481 29.61 -8.24 14.61
CA ASP A 481 29.88 -9.60 14.13
C ASP A 481 31.33 -9.77 13.70
N GLU A 482 31.96 -8.74 13.13
CA GLU A 482 33.39 -8.71 12.86
C GLU A 482 34.21 -8.82 14.16
N GLY A 483 33.89 -8.01 15.18
CA GLY A 483 34.55 -8.08 16.48
C GLY A 483 34.35 -9.43 17.21
N LEU A 484 33.23 -10.12 16.97
CA LEU A 484 33.00 -11.48 17.47
C LEU A 484 33.77 -12.54 16.69
N LYS A 485 33.87 -12.40 15.36
CA LYS A 485 34.71 -13.26 14.50
C LYS A 485 36.18 -13.17 14.92
N GLU A 486 36.71 -11.96 15.13
CA GLU A 486 38.08 -11.73 15.62
C GLU A 486 38.32 -12.31 17.03
N LYS A 487 37.34 -12.21 17.93
CA LYS A 487 37.42 -12.85 19.26
C LYS A 487 37.38 -14.37 19.20
N ARG A 488 36.66 -14.96 18.25
CA ARG A 488 36.64 -16.42 18.02
C ARG A 488 37.96 -16.94 17.43
N THR A 489 38.62 -16.17 16.58
CA THR A 489 39.95 -16.52 16.04
C THR A 489 41.09 -16.34 17.05
N ASN A 490 40.89 -15.55 18.10
CA ASN A 490 41.88 -15.29 19.15
C ASN A 490 41.84 -16.27 20.34
N PHE A 491 41.02 -17.33 20.31
CA PHE A 491 41.21 -18.45 21.23
C PHE A 491 42.47 -19.22 20.80
N PRO A 492 43.42 -19.50 21.69
CA PRO A 492 44.57 -20.33 21.33
C PRO A 492 44.01 -21.66 20.82
N SER A 493 44.47 -22.06 19.64
CA SER A 493 44.24 -23.39 19.11
C SER A 493 44.70 -24.40 20.15
N ILE A 494 43.76 -25.03 20.87
CA ILE A 494 44.09 -26.18 21.69
C ILE A 494 44.20 -27.36 20.73
N PHE A 495 45.40 -27.52 20.19
CA PHE A 495 45.96 -28.81 19.83
C PHE A 495 47.30 -28.95 20.55
#